data_AF-A0A1I7T553-F1
#
_entry.id   AF-A0A1I7T553-F1
#
_cell.length_a   1.000
_cell.length_b   1.000
_cell.length_c   1.000
_cell.angle_alpha   90.00
_cell.angle_beta   90.00
_cell.angle_gamma   90.00
#
_symmetry.space_group_name_H-M   'P 1'
#
loop_
_entity.id
_entity.type
_entity.pdbx_description
1 polymer ?
#
loop_
_entity_poly.entity_id
_entity_poly.type
_entity_poly.pdbx_seq_one_letter_code
_entity_poly.pdbx_strand_id
1 'polypeptide(L)'
;MIGYQSNGLIRFIPFNMAFPAILTVYCLLGVVISIMDLFHYRLKAISSMNISHRNAQIRRFLQRLVYLTYFVLVFTAISYLGLLTVQSSQPSIKPMIYEKYHMSEVWCPKFIVSDPYSWPIILAICTTFIFIVCVSSVVLLCGAFTLVILLASRKDLSEYTLKVQKRFTSILIVQAAVHVVFILGPIITIVVSVYFDVYFNDGGLIFFFVEAHQGTASTFVFIFTHSVAKKSFNYVSNRVRRLFGLQASNSIWSMSKVESRSKSVV
;
A
#
# COMPACT_ATOMS: atom_id res chain seq x y z
N MET A 1 -11.02 -23.22 0.51
CA MET A 1 -9.67 -23.77 0.24
C MET A 1 -8.77 -22.62 -0.20
N ILE A 2 -7.51 -22.55 0.27
CA ILE A 2 -6.53 -21.61 -0.28
C ILE A 2 -5.51 -22.42 -1.06
N GLY A 3 -5.38 -22.18 -2.35
CA GLY A 3 -4.37 -22.85 -3.16
C GLY A 3 -3.92 -21.96 -4.30
N TYR A 4 -2.67 -22.13 -4.73
CA TYR A 4 -2.16 -21.47 -5.92
C TYR A 4 -1.21 -22.39 -6.66
N GLN A 5 -1.13 -22.14 -7.97
CA GLN A 5 -0.25 -22.85 -8.88
C GLN A 5 0.93 -21.96 -9.23
N SER A 6 2.15 -22.48 -9.11
CA SER A 6 3.33 -21.79 -9.64
C SER A 6 3.40 -21.96 -11.16
N ASN A 7 3.39 -20.84 -11.88
CA ASN A 7 3.50 -20.75 -13.34
C ASN A 7 4.67 -19.83 -13.75
N GLY A 8 5.02 -19.79 -15.05
CA GLY A 8 6.06 -18.91 -15.59
C GLY A 8 7.49 -19.37 -15.28
N LEU A 9 8.43 -18.42 -15.13
CA LEU A 9 9.87 -18.72 -14.92
C LEU A 9 10.15 -19.45 -13.59
N ILE A 10 9.35 -19.16 -12.56
CA ILE A 10 9.47 -19.79 -11.23
C ILE A 10 9.16 -21.29 -11.32
N ARG A 11 8.44 -21.74 -12.36
CA ARG A 11 8.17 -23.15 -12.63
C ARG A 11 9.46 -23.98 -12.80
N PHE A 12 10.55 -23.39 -13.28
CA PHE A 12 11.79 -24.10 -13.61
C PHE A 12 12.79 -24.16 -12.46
N ILE A 13 12.51 -23.49 -11.34
CA ILE A 13 13.43 -23.40 -10.20
C ILE A 13 12.92 -24.27 -9.05
N PRO A 14 13.73 -25.15 -8.46
CA PRO A 14 13.32 -26.05 -7.37
C PRO A 14 13.27 -25.33 -6.01
N PHE A 15 12.56 -24.20 -5.92
CA PHE A 15 12.35 -23.50 -4.66
C PHE A 15 11.12 -24.01 -3.91
N ASN A 16 11.10 -23.76 -2.60
CA ASN A 16 9.87 -23.88 -1.82
C ASN A 16 8.82 -22.98 -2.49
N MET A 17 7.69 -23.57 -2.85
CA MET A 17 6.68 -22.89 -3.64
C MET A 17 6.00 -21.78 -2.84
N ALA A 18 6.06 -21.80 -1.50
CA ALA A 18 5.64 -20.72 -0.59
C ALA A 18 6.55 -19.48 -0.64
N PHE A 19 7.79 -19.63 -1.12
CA PHE A 19 8.80 -18.57 -1.11
C PHE A 19 8.40 -17.31 -1.91
N PRO A 20 7.88 -17.40 -3.16
CA PRO A 20 7.44 -16.23 -3.90
C PRO A 20 6.34 -15.45 -3.18
N ALA A 21 5.41 -16.13 -2.51
CA ALA A 21 4.35 -15.46 -1.75
C ALA A 21 4.93 -14.68 -0.56
N ILE A 22 5.86 -15.29 0.18
CA ILE A 22 6.57 -14.62 1.28
C ILE A 22 7.38 -13.42 0.77
N LEU A 23 8.07 -13.57 -0.36
CA LEU A 23 8.86 -12.50 -0.97
C LEU A 23 7.99 -11.31 -1.36
N THR A 24 6.83 -11.56 -1.99
CA THR A 24 5.86 -10.51 -2.34
C THR A 24 5.40 -9.75 -1.11
N VAL A 25 5.06 -10.45 -0.02
CA VAL A 25 4.68 -9.82 1.25
C VAL A 25 5.83 -8.96 1.80
N TYR A 26 7.07 -9.44 1.73
CA TYR A 26 8.22 -8.67 2.20
C TYR A 26 8.48 -7.42 1.36
N CYS A 27 8.29 -7.49 0.04
CA CYS A 27 8.32 -6.30 -0.81
C CYS A 27 7.24 -5.29 -0.41
N LEU A 28 6.02 -5.75 -0.13
CA LEU A 28 4.93 -4.89 0.35
C LEU A 28 5.26 -4.25 1.71
N LEU A 29 5.79 -5.03 2.65
CA LEU A 29 6.25 -4.52 3.95
C LEU A 29 7.33 -3.44 3.78
N GLY A 30 8.29 -3.63 2.86
CA GLY A 30 9.31 -2.63 2.54
C GLY A 30 8.75 -1.30 2.01
N VAL A 31 7.71 -1.37 1.17
CA VAL A 31 6.98 -0.17 0.71
C VAL A 31 6.31 0.54 1.89
N VAL A 32 5.69 -0.21 2.81
CA VAL A 32 5.04 0.37 3.99
C VAL A 32 6.06 1.01 4.94
N ILE A 33 7.23 0.40 5.16
CA ILE A 33 8.33 1.01 5.94
C ILE A 33 8.70 2.37 5.37
N SER A 34 8.85 2.46 4.05
CA SER A 34 9.22 3.71 3.37
C SER A 34 8.17 4.81 3.58
N ILE A 35 6.88 4.45 3.55
CA ILE A 35 5.78 5.37 3.84
C ILE A 35 5.80 5.79 5.32
N MET A 36 6.01 4.85 6.24
CA MET A 36 6.06 5.12 7.68
C MET A 36 7.22 6.05 8.05
N ASP A 37 8.41 5.82 7.49
CA ASP A 37 9.58 6.69 7.67
C ASP A 37 9.30 8.13 7.22
N LEU A 38 8.60 8.27 6.09
CA LEU A 38 8.22 9.58 5.57
C LEU A 38 7.25 10.32 6.50
N PHE A 39 6.25 9.63 7.06
CA PHE A 39 5.34 10.21 8.05
C PHE A 39 6.07 10.54 9.36
N HIS A 40 6.96 9.66 9.83
CA HIS A 40 7.76 9.89 11.03
C HIS A 40 8.65 11.13 10.89
N TYR A 41 9.36 11.25 9.76
CA TYR A 41 10.21 12.39 9.47
C TYR A 41 9.40 13.70 9.41
N ARG A 42 8.24 13.67 8.76
CA ARG A 42 7.34 14.84 8.66
C ARG A 42 6.80 15.27 10.03
N LEU A 43 6.37 14.31 10.85
CA LEU A 43 5.92 14.58 12.21
C LEU A 43 7.02 15.28 13.02
N LYS A 44 8.27 14.82 12.90
CA LYS A 44 9.42 15.43 13.58
C LYS A 44 9.71 16.84 13.06
N ALA A 45 9.76 17.04 11.74
CA ALA A 45 10.10 18.32 11.12
C ALA A 45 9.03 19.40 11.33
N ILE A 46 7.74 19.06 11.30
CA ILE A 46 6.65 20.04 11.42
C ILE A 46 6.33 20.34 12.89
N SER A 47 6.43 19.34 13.78
CA SER A 47 6.18 19.60 15.21
C SER A 47 7.27 20.41 15.90
N SER A 48 8.49 20.49 15.35
CA SER A 48 9.52 21.41 15.87
C SER A 48 9.17 22.88 15.64
N MET A 49 8.23 23.18 14.73
CA MET A 49 7.83 24.55 14.40
C MET A 49 6.79 25.12 15.38
N ASN A 50 6.14 24.30 16.21
CA ASN A 50 5.05 24.73 17.09
C ASN A 50 5.22 24.16 18.50
N ILE A 51 5.83 24.94 19.39
CA ILE A 51 6.26 24.56 20.75
C ILE A 51 5.11 24.73 21.76
N SER A 52 3.93 24.19 21.46
CA SER A 52 2.85 24.13 22.46
C SER A 52 2.99 22.87 23.32
N HIS A 53 2.83 23.00 24.64
CA HIS A 53 2.90 21.87 25.58
C HIS A 53 1.90 20.74 25.23
N ARG A 54 0.69 21.09 24.78
CA ARG A 54 -0.32 20.12 24.31
C ARG A 54 0.15 19.36 23.06
N ASN A 55 0.76 20.06 22.12
CA ASN A 55 1.30 19.46 20.89
C ASN A 55 2.48 18.53 21.19
N ALA A 56 3.28 18.83 22.22
CA ALA A 56 4.39 17.97 22.65
C ALA A 56 3.90 16.64 23.26
N GLN A 57 2.77 16.62 23.97
CA GLN A 57 2.15 15.38 24.45
C GLN A 57 1.63 14.52 23.29
N ILE A 58 0.87 15.13 22.37
CA ILE A 58 0.33 14.44 21.18
C ILE A 58 1.48 13.88 20.32
N ARG A 59 2.56 14.65 20.13
CA ARG A 59 3.76 14.18 19.42
C ARG A 59 4.34 12.92 20.04
N ARG A 60 4.52 12.89 21.36
CA ARG A 60 5.08 11.72 22.07
C ARG A 60 4.17 10.50 21.89
N PHE A 61 2.85 10.69 21.94
CA PHE A 61 1.89 9.63 21.66
C PHE A 61 2.02 9.10 20.23
N LEU A 62 2.04 9.98 19.22
CA LEU A 62 2.20 9.58 17.82
C LEU A 62 3.54 8.90 17.54
N GLN A 63 4.62 9.35 18.16
CA GLN A 63 5.92 8.68 18.06
C GLN A 63 5.87 7.27 18.64
N ARG A 64 5.26 7.08 19.81
CA ARG A 64 5.06 5.74 20.39
C ARG A 64 4.22 4.85 19.49
N LEU A 65 3.16 5.39 18.88
CA LEU A 65 2.32 4.67 17.92
C LEU A 65 3.11 4.20 16.69
N VAL A 66 3.99 5.06 16.17
CA VAL A 66 4.91 4.71 15.06
C VAL A 66 5.86 3.58 15.48
N TYR A 67 6.51 3.68 16.64
CA TYR A 67 7.39 2.62 17.14
C TYR A 67 6.67 1.30 17.39
N LEU A 68 5.45 1.34 17.94
CA LEU A 68 4.60 0.16 18.10
C LEU A 68 4.28 -0.48 16.74
N THR A 69 4.06 0.34 15.72
CA THR A 69 3.78 -0.15 14.36
C THR A 69 5.00 -0.84 13.74
N TYR A 70 6.23 -0.33 13.96
CA TYR A 70 7.45 -1.05 13.54
C TYR A 70 7.60 -2.39 14.27
N PHE A 71 7.27 -2.44 15.57
CA PHE A 71 7.30 -3.71 16.32
C PHE A 71 6.30 -4.72 15.73
N VAL A 72 5.07 -4.29 15.47
CA VAL A 72 4.04 -5.11 14.81
C VAL A 72 4.47 -5.56 13.42
N LEU A 73 5.17 -4.70 12.66
CA LEU A 73 5.71 -5.04 11.36
C LEU A 73 6.71 -6.20 11.44
N VAL A 74 7.66 -6.14 12.37
CA VAL A 74 8.65 -7.22 12.57
C VAL A 74 7.95 -8.52 12.96
N PHE A 75 6.99 -8.45 13.87
CA PHE A 75 6.20 -9.62 14.27
C PHE A 75 5.42 -10.21 13.08
N THR A 76 4.85 -9.36 12.24
CA THR A 76 4.15 -9.76 11.01
C THR A 76 5.12 -10.45 10.06
N ALA A 77 6.29 -9.87 9.78
CA ALA A 77 7.31 -10.49 8.92
C ALA A 77 7.71 -11.90 9.41
N ILE A 78 7.96 -12.04 10.72
CA ILE A 78 8.29 -13.34 11.33
C ILE A 78 7.13 -14.34 11.16
N SER A 79 5.88 -13.91 11.34
CA SER A 79 4.73 -14.81 11.18
C SER A 79 4.62 -15.42 9.78
N TYR A 80 4.98 -14.66 8.73
CA TYR A 80 4.97 -15.16 7.35
C TYR A 80 6.04 -16.21 7.07
N LEU A 81 7.14 -16.27 7.83
CA LEU A 81 8.11 -17.37 7.72
C LEU A 81 7.48 -18.73 8.07
N GLY A 82 6.44 -18.74 8.91
CA GLY A 82 5.68 -19.94 9.23
C GLY A 82 5.05 -20.61 8.00
N LEU A 83 4.77 -19.86 6.93
CA LEU A 83 4.22 -20.40 5.69
C LEU A 83 5.18 -21.36 4.97
N LEU A 84 6.49 -21.31 5.25
CA LEU A 84 7.44 -22.29 4.70
C LEU A 84 7.10 -23.73 5.13
N THR A 85 6.45 -23.90 6.28
CA THR A 85 6.02 -25.20 6.81
C THR A 85 4.81 -25.78 6.06
N VAL A 86 4.09 -24.97 5.28
CA VAL A 86 2.93 -25.42 4.49
C VAL A 86 3.34 -26.37 3.37
N GLN A 87 4.57 -26.26 2.87
CA GLN A 87 5.06 -27.22 1.88
C GLN A 87 5.27 -28.62 2.48
N SER A 88 5.70 -28.72 3.75
CA SER A 88 5.86 -30.02 4.40
C SER A 88 4.54 -30.71 4.72
N SER A 89 3.42 -29.98 4.84
CA SER A 89 2.10 -30.55 5.12
C SER A 89 1.29 -30.96 3.89
N GLN A 90 1.81 -30.73 2.67
CA GLN A 90 1.13 -31.11 1.41
C GLN A 90 0.73 -32.60 1.32
N PRO A 91 1.56 -33.58 1.75
CA PRO A 91 1.19 -35.01 1.64
C PRO A 91 -0.06 -35.37 2.43
N SER A 92 -0.30 -34.70 3.56
CA SER A 92 -1.46 -34.94 4.43
C SER A 92 -2.68 -34.14 4.00
N ILE A 93 -2.48 -32.92 3.48
CA ILE A 93 -3.58 -31.99 3.12
C ILE A 93 -4.23 -32.35 1.78
N LYS A 94 -3.43 -32.75 0.77
CA LYS A 94 -3.92 -33.01 -0.59
C LYS A 94 -5.01 -34.11 -0.63
N PRO A 95 -4.86 -35.26 0.05
CA PRO A 95 -5.92 -36.28 0.08
C PRO A 95 -7.22 -35.76 0.70
N MET A 96 -7.14 -35.04 1.83
CA MET A 96 -8.32 -34.48 2.52
C MET A 96 -9.09 -33.49 1.64
N ILE A 97 -8.37 -32.68 0.88
CA ILE A 97 -8.98 -31.70 -0.02
C ILE A 97 -9.58 -32.36 -1.26
N TYR A 98 -8.91 -33.37 -1.80
CA TYR A 98 -9.47 -34.18 -2.89
C TYR A 98 -10.77 -34.87 -2.46
N GLU A 99 -10.81 -35.42 -1.24
CA GLU A 99 -12.02 -36.03 -0.69
C GLU A 99 -13.16 -35.01 -0.50
N LYS A 100 -12.86 -33.79 -0.05
CA LYS A 100 -13.87 -32.75 0.20
C LYS A 100 -14.39 -32.06 -1.07
N TYR A 101 -13.52 -31.76 -2.04
CA TYR A 101 -13.86 -30.93 -3.20
C TYR A 101 -13.82 -31.69 -4.54
N HIS A 102 -13.36 -32.94 -4.56
CA HIS A 102 -13.23 -33.77 -5.77
C HIS A 102 -12.44 -33.12 -6.92
N MET A 103 -11.49 -32.24 -6.59
CA MET A 103 -10.67 -31.52 -7.58
C MET A 103 -9.40 -32.31 -7.93
N SER A 104 -9.33 -32.81 -9.17
CA SER A 104 -8.19 -33.59 -9.67
C SER A 104 -6.87 -32.78 -9.74
N GLU A 105 -6.98 -31.47 -9.88
CA GLU A 105 -5.90 -30.49 -10.02
C GLU A 105 -5.00 -30.45 -8.77
N VAL A 106 -5.52 -30.87 -7.61
CA VAL A 106 -4.82 -30.91 -6.32
C VAL A 106 -3.58 -31.81 -6.39
N TRP A 107 -3.61 -32.85 -7.22
CA TRP A 107 -2.50 -33.79 -7.40
C TRP A 107 -1.34 -33.23 -8.22
N CYS A 108 -1.51 -32.08 -8.86
CA CYS A 108 -0.40 -31.44 -9.56
C CYS A 108 0.72 -31.10 -8.56
N PRO A 109 1.97 -31.54 -8.79
CA PRO A 109 3.08 -31.28 -7.87
C PRO A 109 3.40 -29.78 -7.74
N LYS A 110 2.91 -28.97 -8.67
CA LYS A 110 3.10 -27.50 -8.66
C LYS A 110 1.93 -26.71 -8.10
N PHE A 111 0.92 -27.42 -7.61
CA PHE A 111 -0.23 -26.87 -6.92
C PHE A 111 -0.02 -27.02 -5.42
N ILE A 112 0.14 -25.88 -4.72
CA ILE A 112 0.15 -25.85 -3.26
C ILE A 112 -1.27 -25.61 -2.80
N VAL A 113 -1.67 -26.37 -1.79
CA VAL A 113 -2.93 -26.15 -1.09
C VAL A 113 -2.69 -26.05 0.39
N SER A 114 -3.34 -25.09 1.01
CA SER A 114 -3.17 -24.75 2.40
C SER A 114 -4.51 -24.85 3.10
N ASP A 115 -4.50 -25.49 4.27
CA ASP A 115 -5.66 -25.53 5.15
C ASP A 115 -5.81 -24.16 5.83
N PRO A 116 -6.87 -23.39 5.56
CA PRO A 116 -7.08 -22.07 6.18
C PRO A 116 -7.17 -22.10 7.71
N TYR A 117 -7.45 -23.27 8.30
CA TYR A 117 -7.51 -23.46 9.75
C TYR A 117 -6.16 -23.84 10.37
N SER A 118 -5.11 -23.99 9.56
CA SER A 118 -3.78 -24.25 10.08
C SER A 118 -3.23 -23.04 10.85
N TRP A 119 -2.56 -23.31 11.98
CA TRP A 119 -2.03 -22.27 12.85
C TRP A 119 -1.12 -21.23 12.13
N PRO A 120 -0.27 -21.58 11.14
CA PRO A 120 0.57 -20.58 10.47
C PRO A 120 -0.24 -19.60 9.64
N ILE A 121 -1.33 -20.07 9.02
CA ILE A 121 -2.21 -19.23 8.20
C ILE A 121 -3.05 -18.32 9.09
N ILE A 122 -3.67 -18.88 10.13
CA ILE A 122 -4.42 -18.08 11.11
C ILE A 122 -3.53 -16.99 11.70
N LEU A 123 -2.30 -17.35 12.11
CA LEU A 123 -1.35 -16.39 12.65
C LEU A 123 -1.03 -15.28 11.62
N ALA A 124 -0.72 -15.63 10.37
CA ALA A 124 -0.42 -14.66 9.32
C ALA A 124 -1.61 -13.73 9.00
N ILE A 125 -2.84 -14.24 8.98
CA ILE A 125 -4.05 -13.43 8.77
C ILE A 125 -4.24 -12.45 9.94
N CYS A 126 -4.19 -12.94 11.17
CA CYS A 126 -4.38 -12.13 12.37
C CYS A 126 -3.32 -11.03 12.49
N THR A 127 -2.03 -11.35 12.28
CA THR A 127 -0.95 -10.36 12.32
C THR A 127 -1.10 -9.32 11.22
N THR A 128 -1.50 -9.74 10.01
CA THR A 128 -1.75 -8.82 8.89
C THR A 128 -2.89 -7.85 9.21
N PHE A 129 -3.98 -8.32 9.81
CA PHE A 129 -5.10 -7.45 10.19
C PHE A 129 -4.68 -6.42 11.24
N ILE A 130 -3.98 -6.85 12.29
CA ILE A 130 -3.43 -5.96 13.33
C ILE A 130 -2.48 -4.93 12.68
N PHE A 131 -1.60 -5.37 11.80
CA PHE A 131 -0.66 -4.53 11.09
C PHE A 131 -1.36 -3.45 10.26
N ILE A 132 -2.37 -3.82 9.46
CA ILE A 132 -3.13 -2.86 8.64
C ILE A 132 -3.81 -1.82 9.51
N VAL A 133 -4.42 -2.23 10.64
CA VAL A 133 -5.06 -1.30 11.58
C VAL A 133 -4.04 -0.33 12.18
N CYS A 134 -2.87 -0.83 12.60
CA CYS A 134 -1.78 0.00 13.13
C CYS A 134 -1.28 1.02 12.09
N VAL A 135 -0.96 0.58 10.88
CA VAL A 135 -0.48 1.45 9.79
C VAL A 135 -1.52 2.51 9.43
N SER A 136 -2.79 2.11 9.28
CA SER A 136 -3.89 3.03 8.97
C SER A 136 -4.05 4.08 10.05
N SER A 137 -3.95 3.68 11.32
CA SER A 137 -4.01 4.59 12.47
C SER A 137 -2.85 5.59 12.46
N VAL A 138 -1.62 5.14 12.17
CA VAL A 138 -0.45 6.01 12.08
C VAL A 138 -0.62 7.04 10.96
N VAL A 139 -0.97 6.59 9.76
CA VAL A 139 -1.17 7.47 8.59
C VAL A 139 -2.22 8.54 8.90
N LEU A 140 -3.39 8.13 9.40
CA LEU A 140 -4.50 9.04 9.65
C LEU A 140 -4.17 10.03 10.75
N LEU A 141 -3.67 9.55 11.90
CA LEU A 141 -3.40 10.41 13.05
C LEU A 141 -2.19 11.32 12.81
N CYS A 142 -1.09 10.81 12.24
CA CYS A 142 0.06 11.63 11.91
C CYS A 142 -0.26 12.63 10.79
N GLY A 143 -0.99 12.21 9.76
CA GLY A 143 -1.43 13.06 8.66
C GLY A 143 -2.34 14.19 9.13
N ALA A 144 -3.38 13.86 9.91
CA ALA A 144 -4.31 14.83 10.48
C ALA A 144 -3.60 15.82 11.42
N PHE A 145 -2.77 15.32 12.35
CA PHE A 145 -2.01 16.17 13.26
C PHE A 145 -1.07 17.13 12.52
N THR A 146 -0.39 16.63 11.49
CA THR A 146 0.49 17.44 10.63
C THR A 146 -0.29 18.55 9.92
N LEU A 147 -1.49 18.23 9.39
CA LEU A 147 -2.37 19.23 8.78
C LEU A 147 -2.85 20.27 9.78
N VAL A 148 -3.23 19.86 10.99
CA VAL A 148 -3.69 20.77 12.05
C VAL A 148 -2.58 21.74 12.44
N ILE A 149 -1.34 21.27 12.61
CA ILE A 149 -0.20 22.16 12.91
C ILE A 149 0.05 23.12 11.75
N LEU A 150 0.05 22.63 10.50
CA LEU A 150 0.23 23.49 9.33
C LEU A 150 -0.87 24.56 9.24
N LEU A 151 -2.11 24.23 9.58
CA LEU A 151 -3.21 25.18 9.61
C LEU A 151 -3.07 26.21 10.73
N ALA A 152 -2.51 25.82 11.88
CA ALA A 152 -2.24 26.73 13.00
C ALA A 152 -1.06 27.67 12.71
N SER A 153 -0.01 27.18 12.05
CA SER A 153 1.22 27.93 11.73
C SER A 153 1.10 28.80 10.46
N ARG A 154 -0.12 29.10 9.99
CA ARG A 154 -0.35 29.96 8.81
C ARG A 154 0.25 31.35 8.93
N LYS A 155 0.40 31.86 10.16
CA LYS A 155 0.93 33.21 10.42
C LYS A 155 2.46 33.26 10.50
N ASP A 156 3.10 32.11 10.77
CA ASP A 156 4.55 32.03 11.04
C ASP A 156 5.35 31.50 9.83
N LEU A 157 4.66 31.01 8.80
CA LEU A 157 5.24 30.41 7.59
C LEU A 157 4.97 31.29 6.38
N SER A 158 5.93 31.36 5.45
CA SER A 158 5.68 31.98 4.15
C SER A 158 4.56 31.25 3.40
N GLU A 159 3.71 32.00 2.69
CA GLU A 159 2.56 31.45 1.96
C GLU A 159 2.98 30.35 0.97
N TYR A 160 4.14 30.50 0.35
CA TYR A 160 4.70 29.51 -0.56
C TYR A 160 5.02 28.19 0.14
N THR A 161 5.76 28.23 1.26
CA THR A 161 6.13 27.02 2.02
C THR A 161 4.89 26.32 2.56
N LEU A 162 3.94 27.08 3.11
CA LEU A 162 2.67 26.55 3.60
C LEU A 162 1.88 25.82 2.50
N LYS A 163 1.77 26.43 1.32
CA LYS A 163 1.05 25.85 0.16
C LYS A 163 1.69 24.54 -0.28
N VAL A 164 3.03 24.48 -0.34
CA VAL A 164 3.79 23.28 -0.71
C VAL A 164 3.61 22.17 0.33
N GLN A 165 3.76 22.49 1.62
CA GLN A 165 3.63 21.51 2.71
C GLN A 165 2.21 20.93 2.78
N LYS A 166 1.17 21.78 2.71
CA LYS A 166 -0.23 21.33 2.72
C LYS A 166 -0.53 20.40 1.54
N ARG A 167 -0.05 20.75 0.34
CA ARG A 167 -0.22 19.92 -0.86
C ARG A 167 0.48 18.58 -0.70
N PHE A 168 1.71 18.59 -0.20
CA PHE A 168 2.48 17.36 0.01
C PHE A 168 1.81 16.43 1.03
N THR A 169 1.38 16.93 2.19
CA THR A 169 0.65 16.13 3.19
C THR A 169 -0.65 15.58 2.63
N SER A 170 -1.39 16.37 1.83
CA SER A 170 -2.60 15.88 1.16
C SER A 170 -2.31 14.75 0.17
N ILE A 171 -1.21 14.82 -0.59
CA ILE A 171 -0.78 13.75 -1.49
C ILE A 171 -0.52 12.48 -0.71
N LEU A 172 0.21 12.57 0.40
CA LEU A 172 0.53 11.40 1.23
C LEU A 172 -0.71 10.72 1.81
N ILE A 173 -1.70 11.50 2.24
CA ILE A 173 -2.97 10.94 2.74
C ILE A 173 -3.72 10.21 1.63
N VAL A 174 -3.81 10.80 0.43
CA VAL A 174 -4.45 10.15 -0.72
C VAL A 174 -3.69 8.89 -1.13
N GLN A 175 -2.37 8.94 -1.18
CA GLN A 175 -1.53 7.79 -1.52
C GLN A 175 -1.73 6.65 -0.51
N ALA A 176 -1.75 6.96 0.77
CA ALA A 176 -2.01 5.95 1.79
C ALA A 176 -3.42 5.36 1.71
N ALA A 177 -4.44 6.18 1.40
CA ALA A 177 -5.80 5.67 1.17
C ALA A 177 -5.86 4.70 -0.02
N VAL A 178 -5.14 4.99 -1.11
CA VAL A 178 -5.00 4.07 -2.25
C VAL A 178 -4.39 2.75 -1.79
N HIS A 179 -3.30 2.79 -1.03
CA HIS A 179 -2.69 1.56 -0.49
C HIS A 179 -3.67 0.76 0.37
N VAL A 180 -4.43 1.42 1.26
CA VAL A 180 -5.44 0.73 2.09
C VAL A 180 -6.50 0.07 1.22
N VAL A 181 -7.09 0.76 0.24
CA VAL A 181 -8.16 0.19 -0.59
C VAL A 181 -7.67 -1.01 -1.41
N PHE A 182 -6.50 -0.86 -2.06
CA PHE A 182 -5.98 -1.86 -2.97
C PHE A 182 -5.38 -3.09 -2.27
N ILE A 183 -4.98 -2.97 -0.98
CA ILE A 183 -4.48 -4.08 -0.17
C ILE A 183 -5.60 -4.72 0.65
N LEU A 184 -6.42 -3.91 1.34
CA LEU A 184 -7.45 -4.40 2.25
C LEU A 184 -8.61 -5.06 1.50
N GLY A 185 -8.97 -4.55 0.32
CA GLY A 185 -10.05 -5.12 -0.51
C GLY A 185 -9.83 -6.60 -0.86
N PRO A 186 -8.69 -6.95 -1.48
CA PRO A 186 -8.33 -8.35 -1.74
C PRO A 186 -8.30 -9.22 -0.48
N ILE A 187 -7.70 -8.73 0.62
CA ILE A 187 -7.58 -9.49 1.87
C ILE A 187 -8.96 -9.79 2.47
N ILE A 188 -9.84 -8.79 2.60
CA ILE A 188 -11.21 -9.00 3.10
C ILE A 188 -11.93 -10.01 2.23
N THR A 189 -11.78 -9.93 0.91
CA THR A 189 -12.45 -10.83 0.00
C THR A 189 -11.95 -12.27 0.13
N ILE A 190 -10.64 -12.48 0.30
CA ILE A 190 -10.05 -13.79 0.58
C ILE A 190 -10.61 -14.34 1.89
N VAL A 191 -10.63 -13.54 2.97
CA VAL A 191 -11.18 -13.95 4.27
C VAL A 191 -12.66 -14.33 4.14
N VAL A 192 -13.46 -13.50 3.48
CA VAL A 192 -14.90 -13.78 3.29
C VAL A 192 -15.10 -15.06 2.48
N SER A 193 -14.36 -15.25 1.38
CA SER A 193 -14.43 -16.45 0.55
C SER A 193 -14.07 -17.71 1.34
N VAL A 194 -13.06 -17.62 2.21
CA VAL A 194 -12.54 -18.76 2.98
C VAL A 194 -13.45 -19.15 4.14
N TYR A 195 -14.03 -18.19 4.87
CA TYR A 195 -14.80 -18.48 6.10
C TYR A 195 -16.32 -18.51 5.90
N PHE A 196 -16.83 -17.91 4.83
CA PHE A 196 -18.27 -17.88 4.52
C PHE A 196 -18.62 -18.69 3.26
N ASP A 197 -17.69 -19.51 2.75
CA ASP A 197 -17.86 -20.35 1.56
C ASP A 197 -18.44 -19.61 0.34
N VAL A 198 -17.99 -18.37 0.12
CA VAL A 198 -18.38 -17.56 -1.04
C VAL A 198 -17.46 -17.90 -2.22
N TYR A 199 -18.05 -18.43 -3.29
CA TYR A 199 -17.34 -18.83 -4.50
C TYR A 199 -17.34 -17.73 -5.56
N PHE A 200 -16.16 -17.46 -6.13
CA PHE A 200 -16.00 -16.56 -7.27
C PHE A 200 -15.68 -17.38 -8.53
N ASN A 201 -16.42 -17.16 -9.61
CA ASN A 201 -16.30 -17.93 -10.86
C ASN A 201 -14.88 -17.90 -11.47
N ASP A 202 -14.12 -16.82 -11.25
CA ASP A 202 -12.76 -16.65 -11.80
C ASP A 202 -11.64 -17.01 -10.80
N GLY A 203 -11.95 -17.74 -9.73
CA GLY A 203 -10.95 -18.13 -8.71
C GLY A 203 -10.31 -16.96 -7.97
N GLY A 204 -10.94 -15.78 -8.00
CA GLY A 204 -10.43 -14.57 -7.34
C GLY A 204 -9.28 -13.87 -8.08
N LEU A 205 -9.00 -14.22 -9.35
CA LEU A 205 -7.93 -13.59 -10.15
C LEU A 205 -8.03 -12.06 -10.23
N ILE A 206 -9.26 -11.52 -10.29
CA ILE A 206 -9.52 -10.08 -10.29
C ILE A 206 -8.86 -9.40 -9.08
N PHE A 207 -8.90 -10.01 -7.90
CA PHE A 207 -8.34 -9.41 -6.68
C PHE A 207 -6.81 -9.37 -6.73
N PHE A 208 -6.16 -10.40 -7.28
CA PHE A 208 -4.72 -10.39 -7.55
C PHE A 208 -4.33 -9.33 -8.58
N PHE A 209 -5.14 -9.14 -9.62
CA PHE A 209 -4.89 -8.06 -10.60
C PHE A 209 -5.04 -6.67 -9.98
N VAL A 210 -6.05 -6.47 -9.13
CA VAL A 210 -6.22 -5.22 -8.37
C VAL A 210 -4.99 -4.98 -7.50
N GLU A 211 -4.56 -5.97 -6.72
CA GLU A 211 -3.37 -5.87 -5.86
C GLU A 211 -2.10 -5.55 -6.68
N ALA A 212 -1.88 -6.24 -7.80
CA ALA A 212 -0.73 -5.98 -8.68
C ALA A 212 -0.72 -4.55 -9.27
N HIS A 213 -1.89 -3.95 -9.50
CA HIS A 213 -2.02 -2.59 -10.03
C HIS A 213 -1.92 -1.49 -8.95
N GLN A 214 -1.78 -1.83 -7.67
CA GLN A 214 -1.62 -0.87 -6.59
C GLN A 214 -0.46 0.12 -6.86
N GLY A 215 0.70 -0.37 -7.31
CA GLY A 215 1.87 0.48 -7.59
C GLY A 215 1.63 1.46 -8.74
N THR A 216 0.93 0.99 -9.78
CA THR A 216 0.52 1.80 -10.92
C THR A 216 -0.49 2.89 -10.49
N ALA A 217 -1.50 2.52 -9.70
CA ALA A 217 -2.49 3.46 -9.16
C ALA A 217 -1.84 4.54 -8.28
N SER A 218 -0.92 4.14 -7.40
CA SER A 218 -0.16 5.04 -6.53
C SER A 218 0.67 6.05 -7.35
N THR A 219 1.31 5.58 -8.42
CA THR A 219 2.10 6.42 -9.34
C THR A 219 1.22 7.41 -10.10
N PHE A 220 0.07 6.97 -10.62
CA PHE A 220 -0.88 7.87 -11.28
C PHE A 220 -1.37 8.95 -10.33
N VAL A 221 -1.75 8.60 -9.10
CA VAL A 221 -2.16 9.58 -8.08
C VAL A 221 -1.04 10.59 -7.82
N PHE A 222 0.21 10.14 -7.72
CA PHE A 222 1.35 11.05 -7.57
C PHE A 222 1.47 12.01 -8.77
N ILE A 223 1.44 11.50 -10.01
CA ILE A 223 1.53 12.32 -11.23
C ILE A 223 0.38 13.33 -11.33
N PHE A 224 -0.85 12.88 -11.07
CA PHE A 224 -2.06 13.70 -11.12
C PHE A 224 -2.23 14.64 -9.93
N THR A 225 -1.39 14.55 -8.90
CA THR A 225 -1.51 15.45 -7.75
C THR A 225 -0.30 16.40 -7.65
N HIS A 226 0.87 16.01 -8.15
CA HIS A 226 2.08 16.84 -8.12
C HIS A 226 2.14 17.84 -9.29
N SER A 227 2.25 19.15 -9.01
CA SER A 227 2.20 20.21 -10.05
C SER A 227 3.34 20.11 -11.07
N VAL A 228 4.53 19.71 -10.63
CA VAL A 228 5.67 19.54 -11.53
C VAL A 228 5.45 18.34 -12.44
N ALA A 229 4.91 17.24 -11.89
CA ALA A 229 4.60 16.06 -12.68
C ALA A 229 3.48 16.35 -13.70
N LYS A 230 2.45 17.12 -13.31
CA LYS A 230 1.43 17.63 -14.24
C LYS A 230 2.03 18.47 -15.37
N LYS A 231 2.96 19.38 -15.05
CA LYS A 231 3.64 20.22 -16.06
C LYS A 231 4.45 19.37 -17.04
N SER A 232 5.25 18.43 -16.53
CA SER A 232 6.03 17.51 -17.37
C SER A 232 5.13 16.61 -18.21
N PHE A 233 4.04 16.07 -17.64
CA PHE A 233 3.09 15.24 -18.36
C PHE A 233 2.38 16.02 -19.47
N ASN A 234 1.93 17.25 -19.19
CA ASN A 234 1.33 18.11 -20.21
C ASN A 234 2.33 18.47 -21.32
N TYR A 235 3.60 18.72 -20.97
CA TYR A 235 4.66 18.96 -21.95
C TYR A 235 4.88 17.74 -22.86
N VAL A 236 5.01 16.54 -22.28
CA VAL A 236 5.18 15.28 -23.04
C VAL A 236 3.93 14.98 -23.87
N SER A 237 2.73 15.08 -23.31
CA SER A 237 1.46 14.86 -24.00
C SER A 237 1.29 15.81 -25.20
N ASN A 238 1.63 17.09 -25.03
CA ASN A 238 1.59 18.06 -26.13
C ASN A 238 2.66 17.80 -27.19
N ARG A 239 3.84 17.28 -26.81
CA ARG A 239 4.88 16.87 -27.75
C ARG A 239 4.46 15.64 -28.55
N VAL A 240 3.83 14.66 -27.91
CA VAL A 240 3.25 13.47 -28.56
C VAL A 240 2.12 13.86 -29.51
N ARG A 241 1.19 14.73 -29.10
CA ARG A 241 0.13 15.23 -29.99
C ARG A 241 0.69 15.93 -31.23
N ARG A 242 1.73 16.76 -31.06
CA ARG A 242 2.41 17.39 -32.20
C ARG A 242 3.06 16.37 -33.14
N LEU A 243 3.64 15.29 -32.62
CA LEU A 243 4.20 14.21 -33.43
C LEU A 243 3.12 13.46 -34.23
N PHE A 244 1.91 13.33 -33.69
CA PHE A 244 0.77 12.71 -34.36
C PHE A 244 -0.10 13.71 -35.16
N GLY A 245 0.36 14.95 -35.38
CA GLY A 245 -0.38 15.97 -36.14
C GLY A 245 -1.67 16.48 -35.48
N LEU A 246 -1.89 16.16 -34.20
CA LEU A 246 -3.05 16.60 -33.43
C LEU A 246 -2.79 17.98 -32.82
N GLN A 247 -3.83 18.83 -32.83
CA GLN A 247 -3.76 20.18 -32.25
C GLN A 247 -3.46 20.09 -30.74
N ALA A 248 -2.50 20.90 -30.28
CA ALA A 248 -2.13 20.95 -28.87
C ALA A 248 -3.35 21.37 -28.04
N SER A 249 -3.70 20.58 -27.02
CA SER A 249 -4.80 20.95 -26.13
C SER A 249 -4.29 21.90 -25.06
N ASN A 250 -4.86 23.10 -25.03
CA ASN A 250 -4.67 24.06 -23.96
C ASN A 250 -5.56 23.78 -22.73
N SER A 251 -6.36 22.70 -22.73
CA SER A 251 -7.58 22.65 -21.91
C SER A 251 -7.69 21.54 -20.88
N ILE A 252 -6.82 20.51 -20.81
CA ILE A 252 -7.09 19.43 -19.83
C ILE A 252 -6.88 19.92 -18.39
N TRP A 253 -6.00 20.91 -18.15
CA TRP A 253 -5.86 21.55 -16.84
C TRP A 253 -5.45 23.01 -17.02
N SER A 254 -6.42 23.90 -17.26
CA SER A 254 -6.14 25.34 -17.31
C SER A 254 -5.47 25.77 -16.01
N MET A 255 -4.20 26.16 -16.09
CA MET A 255 -3.53 26.77 -14.95
C MET A 255 -4.31 28.02 -14.54
N SER A 256 -4.71 28.09 -13.27
CA SER A 256 -5.09 29.37 -12.68
C SER A 256 -3.90 30.32 -12.86
N LYS A 257 -4.14 31.47 -13.50
CA LYS A 257 -3.18 32.53 -13.82
C LYS A 257 -2.39 33.08 -12.61
N VAL A 258 -2.70 32.63 -11.39
CA VAL A 258 -2.15 33.17 -10.14
C VAL A 258 -0.67 32.83 -9.93
N GLU A 259 -0.15 31.73 -10.51
CA GLU A 259 1.25 31.32 -10.32
C GLU A 259 2.25 32.00 -11.29
N SER A 260 1.75 32.79 -12.25
CA SER A 260 2.59 33.55 -13.20
C SER A 260 3.09 34.89 -12.65
N ARG A 261 2.44 35.46 -11.62
CA ARG A 261 2.86 36.76 -11.05
C ARG A 261 4.03 36.68 -10.07
N SER A 262 4.39 35.48 -9.61
CA SER A 262 5.50 35.28 -8.67
C SER A 262 6.89 35.29 -9.35
N LYS A 263 6.96 35.26 -10.69
CA LYS A 263 8.24 35.30 -11.42
C LYS A 263 8.54 36.65 -12.07
N SER A 264 7.74 37.68 -11.80
CA SER A 264 7.91 39.03 -12.38
C SER A 264 8.19 40.10 -11.34
N VAL A 265 8.57 39.73 -10.12
CA VAL A 265 8.96 40.70 -9.08
C VAL A 265 10.23 40.17 -8.39
N VAL A 266 11.33 40.86 -8.71
CA VAL A 266 12.74 40.72 -8.31
C VAL A 266 13.53 39.60 -8.99
#